data_AF-A0AA96UUF6-F1
#
_entry.id   AF-A0AA96UUF6-F1
#
_cell.length_a   1.000
_cell.length_b   1.000
_cell.length_c   1.000
_cell.angle_alpha   90.00
_cell.angle_beta   90.00
_cell.angle_gamma   90.00
#
_symmetry.space_group_name_H-M   'P 1'
#
loop_
_entity.id
_entity.type
_entity.pdbx_description
1 polymer ?
#
loop_
_entity_poly.entity_id
_entity_poly.type
_entity_poly.pdbx_seq_one_letter_code
_entity_poly.pdbx_strand_id
1 'polypeptide(L)'
;KNSPFECGFDPKNLARLPFSLQFFLIAVIFVIFDVELTLLLPTILITKTCNILNMSLSLNIFILILIFGLFHEQNQGSLNWVK
;
A
#
# COMPACT_ATOMS: atom_id res chain seq x y z
N LYS A 1 -12.33 -30.99 -23.07
CA LYS A 1 -12.81 -29.73 -22.45
C LYS A 1 -11.58 -28.99 -21.90
N ASN A 2 -10.81 -28.35 -22.78
CA ASN A 2 -9.57 -27.62 -22.44
C ASN A 2 -9.60 -26.18 -22.97
N SER A 3 -10.76 -25.69 -23.45
CA SER A 3 -10.93 -24.33 -23.96
C SER A 3 -11.46 -23.39 -22.87
N PRO A 4 -11.06 -22.11 -22.87
CA PRO A 4 -11.60 -21.09 -21.96
C PRO A 4 -13.12 -20.94 -22.11
N PHE A 5 -13.81 -20.71 -21.00
CA PHE A 5 -15.25 -20.49 -21.00
C PHE A 5 -15.57 -19.00 -21.22
N GLU A 6 -15.80 -18.58 -22.46
CA GLU A 6 -16.34 -17.26 -22.82
C GLU A 6 -17.83 -17.37 -23.17
N CYS A 7 -18.67 -17.82 -22.21
CA CYS A 7 -20.13 -17.90 -22.38
C CYS A 7 -20.59 -18.59 -23.69
N GLY A 8 -19.89 -19.64 -24.12
CA GLY A 8 -20.22 -20.40 -25.33
C GLY A 8 -19.59 -19.88 -26.63
N PHE A 9 -18.78 -18.82 -26.58
CA PHE A 9 -17.99 -18.33 -27.71
C PHE A 9 -16.52 -18.73 -27.59
N ASP A 10 -15.84 -18.80 -28.74
CA ASP A 10 -14.39 -18.97 -28.78
C ASP A 10 -13.70 -17.67 -28.34
N PRO A 11 -12.63 -17.76 -27.53
CA PRO A 11 -11.94 -16.59 -27.00
C PRO A 11 -11.39 -15.72 -28.12
N LYS A 12 -11.89 -14.49 -28.22
CA LYS A 12 -11.44 -13.52 -29.24
C LYS A 12 -10.03 -13.00 -28.97
N ASN A 13 -9.64 -12.94 -27.69
CA ASN A 13 -8.36 -12.43 -27.23
C ASN A 13 -7.66 -13.45 -26.33
N LEU A 14 -6.34 -13.32 -26.20
CA LEU A 14 -5.57 -14.05 -25.19
C LEU A 14 -6.04 -13.65 -23.79
N ALA A 15 -6.17 -14.62 -22.88
CA ALA A 15 -6.60 -14.38 -21.50
C ALA A 15 -5.69 -13.42 -20.71
N ARG A 16 -4.47 -13.15 -21.20
CA ARG A 16 -3.52 -12.21 -20.59
C ARG A 16 -3.59 -10.88 -21.32
N LEU A 17 -4.38 -9.98 -20.76
CA LEU A 17 -4.42 -8.57 -21.16
C LEU A 17 -3.33 -7.78 -20.41
N PRO A 18 -2.80 -6.69 -21.00
CA PRO A 18 -1.89 -5.81 -20.28
C PRO A 18 -2.60 -5.26 -19.04
N PHE A 19 -1.98 -5.50 -17.88
CA PHE A 19 -2.49 -5.09 -16.59
C PHE A 19 -2.28 -3.58 -16.39
N SER A 20 -3.23 -2.89 -15.76
CA SER A 20 -3.07 -1.46 -15.49
C SER A 20 -2.04 -1.22 -14.38
N LEU A 21 -1.06 -0.37 -14.66
CA LEU A 21 0.04 -0.02 -13.73
C LEU A 21 -0.47 0.58 -12.41
N GLN A 22 -1.66 1.17 -12.40
CA GLN A 22 -2.26 1.78 -11.22
C GLN A 22 -2.50 0.75 -10.10
N PHE A 23 -3.07 -0.42 -10.41
CA PHE A 23 -3.29 -1.46 -9.40
C PHE A 23 -1.98 -2.03 -8.85
N PHE A 24 -0.94 -2.09 -9.67
CA PHE A 24 0.38 -2.51 -9.23
C PHE A 24 0.97 -1.52 -8.23
N LEU A 25 0.89 -0.21 -8.52
CA LEU A 25 1.36 0.84 -7.61
C LEU A 25 0.61 0.82 -6.28
N ILE A 26 -0.71 0.66 -6.29
CA ILE A 26 -1.53 0.56 -5.07
C ILE A 26 -1.09 -0.66 -4.23
N ALA A 27 -0.81 -1.81 -4.86
CA ALA A 27 -0.35 -3.00 -4.15
C ALA A 27 1.02 -2.79 -3.49
N VAL A 28 1.94 -2.11 -4.16
CA VAL A 28 3.27 -1.77 -3.59
C VAL A 28 3.12 -0.83 -2.40
N ILE A 29 2.31 0.22 -2.53
CA ILE A 29 2.03 1.18 -1.44
C ILE A 29 1.42 0.46 -0.23
N PHE A 30 0.46 -0.43 -0.46
CA PHE A 30 -0.15 -1.23 0.60
C PHE A 30 0.88 -2.07 1.36
N VAL A 31 1.81 -2.72 0.66
CA VAL A 31 2.86 -3.53 1.29
C VAL A 31 3.80 -2.66 2.13
N ILE A 32 4.18 -1.48 1.63
CA ILE A 32 5.05 -0.54 2.37
C ILE A 32 4.34 -0.08 3.65
N PHE A 33 3.08 0.34 3.52
CA PHE A 33 2.28 0.83 4.64
C PHE A 33 2.02 -0.26 5.70
N ASP A 34 1.82 -1.51 5.29
CA ASP A 34 1.68 -2.65 6.21
C ASP A 34 2.96 -2.84 7.02
N VAL A 35 4.13 -2.83 6.37
CA VAL A 35 5.44 -2.90 7.05
C VAL A 35 5.61 -1.74 8.03
N GLU A 36 5.25 -0.52 7.65
CA GLU A 36 5.33 0.66 8.53
C GLU A 36 4.41 0.53 9.76
N LEU A 37 3.20 -0.01 9.60
CA LEU A 37 2.30 -0.29 10.72
C LEU A 37 2.85 -1.38 11.65
N THR A 38 3.48 -2.43 11.11
CA THR A 38 4.11 -3.46 11.95
C THR A 38 5.23 -2.89 12.83
N LEU A 39 5.95 -1.86 12.35
CA LEU A 39 6.96 -1.14 13.13
C LEU A 39 6.34 -0.24 14.21
N LEU A 40 5.14 0.30 13.98
CA LEU A 40 4.46 1.17 14.92
C LEU A 40 3.89 0.40 16.13
N LEU A 41 3.35 -0.81 15.93
CA LEU A 41 2.77 -1.65 17.00
C LEU A 41 3.65 -1.86 18.25
N PRO A 42 4.93 -2.28 18.15
CA PRO A 42 5.76 -2.54 19.32
C PRO A 42 6.05 -1.29 20.15
N THR A 43 6.01 -0.10 19.54
CA THR A 43 6.26 1.15 20.27
C THR A 43 5.22 1.34 21.38
N ILE A 44 3.94 1.01 21.12
CA ILE A 44 2.85 1.10 22.10
C ILE A 44 3.13 0.24 23.34
N LEU A 45 3.69 -0.96 23.15
CA LEU A 45 4.02 -1.89 24.23
C LEU A 45 5.19 -1.37 25.08
N ILE A 46 6.18 -0.74 24.44
CA ILE A 46 7.42 -0.27 25.08
C ILE A 46 7.23 1.08 25.82
N THR A 47 6.10 1.77 25.60
CA THR A 47 5.74 3.04 26.28
C THR A 47 5.89 2.99 27.81
N LYS A 48 5.67 1.82 28.43
CA LYS A 48 5.69 1.66 29.89
C LYS A 48 7.10 1.55 30.49
N THR A 49 8.09 1.17 29.69
CA THR A 49 9.44 0.84 30.19
C THR A 49 10.51 1.86 29.79
N CYS A 50 10.27 2.62 28.72
CA CYS A 50 11.23 3.57 28.19
C CYS A 50 10.89 5.02 28.57
N ASN A 51 11.87 5.92 28.41
CA ASN A 51 11.67 7.35 28.64
C ASN A 51 10.61 7.91 27.68
N ILE A 52 9.51 8.41 28.24
CA ILE A 52 8.33 8.86 27.49
C ILE A 52 8.66 9.98 26.49
N LEU A 53 9.61 10.85 26.82
CA LEU A 53 9.98 12.01 25.99
C LEU A 53 10.75 11.61 24.73
N ASN A 54 11.74 10.72 24.86
CA ASN A 54 12.49 10.23 23.69
C ASN A 54 11.59 9.38 22.79
N MET A 55 10.71 8.58 23.39
CA MET A 55 9.80 7.73 22.63
C MET A 55 8.79 8.58 21.85
N SER A 56 8.16 9.56 22.49
CA SER A 56 7.22 10.47 21.80
C SER A 56 7.89 11.27 20.68
N LEU A 57 9.14 11.72 20.87
CA LEU A 57 9.89 12.39 19.80
C LEU A 57 10.12 11.46 18.61
N SER A 58 10.56 10.23 18.85
CA SER A 58 10.79 9.24 17.77
C SER A 58 9.51 8.88 17.02
N LEU A 59 8.39 8.72 17.73
CA LEU A 59 7.08 8.48 17.13
C LEU A 59 6.60 9.65 16.29
N ASN A 60 6.75 10.88 16.78
CA ASN A 60 6.34 12.07 16.03
C ASN A 60 7.14 12.21 14.72
N ILE A 61 8.45 11.95 14.76
CA ILE A 61 9.28 11.94 13.55
C ILE A 61 8.81 10.84 12.58
N PHE A 62 8.55 9.64 13.10
CA PHE A 62 8.07 8.52 12.28
C PHE A 62 6.73 8.84 11.60
N ILE A 63 5.77 9.38 12.34
CA ILE A 63 4.45 9.78 11.82
C ILE A 63 4.59 10.91 10.78
N LEU A 64 5.48 11.88 11.00
CA LEU A 64 5.74 12.94 10.03
C LEU A 64 6.23 12.39 8.68
N ILE A 65 7.11 11.38 8.69
CA ILE A 65 7.61 10.73 7.49
C ILE A 65 6.46 10.03 6.74
N LEU A 66 5.58 9.32 7.44
CA LEU A 66 4.41 8.66 6.85
C LEU A 66 3.49 9.66 6.14
N ILE A 67 3.16 10.76 6.83
CA ILE A 67 2.29 11.81 6.26
C ILE A 67 2.91 12.42 5.01
N PHE A 68 4.23 12.67 5.04
CA PHE A 68 4.93 13.26 3.91
C PHE A 68 5.01 12.30 2.71
N GLY A 69 5.23 11.00 2.97
CA GLY A 69 5.20 9.95 1.95
C GLY A 69 3.83 9.85 1.26
N LEU A 70 2.76 9.80 2.06
CA LEU A 70 1.38 9.77 1.54
C LEU A 70 1.04 11.02 0.72
N PHE A 71 1.47 12.21 1.17
CA PHE A 71 1.23 13.45 0.43
C PHE A 71 1.96 13.46 -0.92
N HIS A 72 3.19 12.95 -0.95
CA HIS A 72 3.97 12.80 -2.18
C HIS A 72 3.31 11.83 -3.16
N GLU A 73 2.81 10.68 -2.69
CA GLU A 73 2.09 9.71 -3.52
C GLU A 73 0.78 10.27 -4.09
N GLN A 74 0.02 11.00 -3.28
CA GLN A 74 -1.20 11.67 -3.71
C GLN A 74 -0.93 12.68 -4.84
N ASN A 75 0.16 13.44 -4.75
CA ASN A 75 0.55 14.39 -5.79
C ASN A 75 0.97 13.69 -7.11
N GLN A 76 1.46 12.46 -7.05
CA GLN A 76 1.76 11.66 -8.26
C GLN A 76 0.51 11.07 -8.91
N GLY A 77 -0.66 11.20 -8.28
CA GLY A 77 -1.92 10.73 -8.85
C GLY A 77 -2.06 9.20 -8.87
N SER A 78 -1.24 8.47 -8.10
CA SER A 78 -1.33 7.01 -7.96
C SER A 78 -2.67 6.54 -7.38
N LEU A 79 -3.34 7.42 -6.62
CA LEU A 79 -4.61 7.20 -5.93
C LEU A 79 -5.84 7.69 -6.72
N ASN A 80 -5.65 8.32 -7.89
CA ASN A 80 -6.77 8.79 -8.71
C ASN A 80 -7.35 7.64 -9.54
N TRP A 81 -8.55 7.21 -9.16
CA TRP A 81 -9.32 6.24 -9.92
C TRP A 81 -9.82 6.88 -11.22
N VAL A 82 -9.46 6.29 -12.35
CA VAL A 82 -10.11 6.60 -13.64
C VAL A 82 -11.52 5.99 -13.57
N LYS A 83 -12.54 6.78 -13.91
CA LYS A 83 -13.92 6.30 -14.06
C LYS A 83 -14.05 5.28 -15.18
#